data_AF-A0A2D8FEI0-F1
#
_entry.id   AF-A0A2D8FEI0-F1
#
_cell.length_a   1.000
_cell.length_b   1.000
_cell.length_c   1.000
_cell.angle_alpha   90.00
_cell.angle_beta   90.00
_cell.angle_gamma   90.00
#
_symmetry.space_group_name_H-M   'P 1'
#
loop_
_entity.id
_entity.type
_entity.pdbx_description
1 polymer ?
#
loop_
_entity_poly.entity_id
_entity_poly.type
_entity_poly.pdbx_seq_one_letter_code
_entity_poly.pdbx_strand_id
1 'polypeptide(L)'
;MWSKKAAAVAGGAIFLTLAGLIRLNYLFISAGLVMLTFVVISSFLDVWMPNVRIRRETTSDNIFEDGTMSVKFIIKNTGLGIGFVEIYDSLPPQARIIKGSNYTLLYMKPWQEVSFEYSLKLPLRG
;
A
#
# COMPACT_ATOMS: atom_id res chain seq x y z
N MET A 1 -0.97 10.04 3.39
CA MET A 1 0.22 10.54 4.15
C MET A 1 0.43 11.99 3.75
N TRP A 2 0.54 12.94 4.68
CA TRP A 2 0.72 14.35 4.30
C TRP A 2 2.13 14.56 3.73
N SER A 3 2.21 14.82 2.43
CA SER A 3 3.49 15.16 1.78
C SER A 3 3.93 16.57 2.18
N LYS A 4 5.24 16.84 2.12
CA LYS A 4 5.78 18.19 2.35
C LYS A 4 5.11 19.26 1.47
N LYS A 5 4.69 18.86 0.25
CA LYS A 5 3.95 19.71 -0.70
C LYS A 5 2.53 20.01 -0.21
N ALA A 6 1.81 18.98 0.27
CA ALA A 6 0.45 19.16 0.81
C ALA A 6 0.44 20.09 2.03
N ALA A 7 1.44 19.96 2.92
CA ALA A 7 1.59 20.86 4.06
C ALA A 7 1.84 22.32 3.64
N ALA A 8 2.68 22.54 2.62
CA ALA A 8 2.94 23.87 2.09
C ALA A 8 1.68 24.50 1.46
N VAL A 9 0.92 23.71 0.68
CA VAL A 9 -0.34 24.17 0.06
C VAL A 9 -1.39 24.49 1.12
N ALA A 10 -1.54 23.65 2.15
CA ALA A 10 -2.47 23.90 3.25
C ALA A 10 -2.10 25.16 4.04
N GLY A 11 -0.80 25.34 4.34
CA GLY A 11 -0.31 26.55 5.01
C GLY A 11 -0.56 27.81 4.18
N GLY A 12 -0.28 27.76 2.87
CA GLY A 12 -0.57 28.86 1.95
C GLY A 12 -2.06 29.17 1.84
N ALA A 13 -2.91 28.14 1.80
CA ALA A 13 -4.36 28.28 1.77
C ALA A 13 -4.88 29.00 3.03
N ILE A 14 -4.45 28.55 4.21
CA ILE A 14 -4.82 29.17 5.50
C ILE A 14 -4.31 30.61 5.58
N PHE A 15 -3.07 30.85 5.15
CA PHE A 15 -2.51 32.20 5.13
C PHE A 15 -3.33 33.14 4.22
N LEU A 16 -3.67 32.71 3.01
CA LEU A 16 -4.46 33.50 2.06
C LEU A 16 -5.88 33.78 2.57
N THR A 17 -6.56 32.79 3.16
CA THR A 17 -7.90 33.00 3.72
C THR A 17 -7.88 34.00 4.88
N LEU A 18 -6.92 33.87 5.80
CA LEU A 18 -6.77 34.79 6.94
C LEU A 18 -6.39 36.20 6.48
N ALA A 19 -5.42 36.32 5.55
CA ALA A 19 -5.04 37.60 4.98
C ALA A 19 -6.22 38.27 4.24
N GLY A 20 -7.03 37.46 3.55
CA GLY A 20 -8.26 37.91 2.90
C GLY A 20 -9.32 38.40 3.88
N LEU A 21 -9.52 37.71 5.00
CA LEU A 21 -10.44 38.12 6.07
C LEU A 21 -10.01 39.44 6.73
N ILE A 22 -8.71 39.58 7.05
CA ILE A 22 -8.17 40.81 7.68
C ILE A 22 -8.35 42.02 6.75
N ARG A 23 -8.11 41.84 5.44
CA ARG A 23 -8.28 42.91 4.44
C ARG A 23 -9.69 43.03 3.88
N LEU A 24 -10.65 42.21 4.33
CA LEU A 24 -12.00 42.10 3.76
C LEU A 24 -11.98 41.96 2.22
N ASN A 25 -11.00 41.22 1.69
CA ASN A 25 -10.80 41.03 0.26
C ASN A 25 -11.30 39.66 -0.19
N TYR A 26 -12.40 39.66 -0.94
CA TYR A 26 -13.06 38.46 -1.44
C TYR A 26 -12.20 37.60 -2.38
N LEU A 27 -11.25 38.18 -3.13
CA LEU A 27 -10.36 37.42 -4.02
C LEU A 27 -9.38 36.54 -3.24
N PHE A 28 -8.85 37.03 -2.14
CA PHE A 28 -7.93 36.26 -1.29
C PHE A 28 -8.66 35.17 -0.50
N ILE A 29 -9.87 35.48 -0.03
CA ILE A 29 -10.72 34.50 0.65
C ILE A 29 -11.07 33.35 -0.31
N SER A 30 -11.53 33.66 -1.52
CA SER A 30 -11.90 32.64 -2.51
C SER A 30 -10.70 31.81 -2.96
N ALA A 31 -9.55 32.42 -3.25
CA ALA A 31 -8.33 31.69 -3.61
C ALA A 31 -7.87 30.72 -2.52
N GLY A 32 -7.83 31.18 -1.26
CA GLY A 32 -7.46 30.34 -0.14
C GLY A 32 -8.46 29.20 0.09
N LEU A 33 -9.76 29.46 -0.06
CA LEU A 33 -10.80 28.45 0.08
C LEU A 33 -10.67 27.34 -0.98
N VAL A 34 -10.46 27.70 -2.25
CA VAL A 34 -10.26 26.73 -3.34
C VAL A 34 -9.07 25.82 -3.05
N MET A 35 -7.94 26.39 -2.61
CA MET A 35 -6.76 25.60 -2.25
C MET A 35 -7.03 24.67 -1.07
N LEU A 36 -7.78 25.12 -0.06
CA LEU A 36 -8.13 24.32 1.11
C LEU A 36 -9.06 23.16 0.71
N THR A 37 -10.09 23.43 -0.09
CA THR A 37 -11.00 22.41 -0.64
C THR A 37 -10.23 21.36 -1.43
N PHE A 38 -9.28 21.77 -2.28
CA PHE A 38 -8.44 20.85 -3.02
C PHE A 38 -7.63 19.91 -2.10
N VAL A 39 -6.99 20.45 -1.05
CA VAL A 39 -6.23 19.64 -0.09
C VAL A 39 -7.13 18.65 0.64
N VAL A 40 -8.33 19.07 1.05
CA VAL A 40 -9.30 18.20 1.75
C VAL A 40 -9.74 17.06 0.83
N ILE A 41 -10.14 17.35 -0.40
CA ILE A 41 -10.55 16.33 -1.38
C ILE A 41 -9.40 15.36 -1.65
N SER A 42 -8.19 15.88 -1.89
CA SER A 42 -7.01 15.04 -2.13
C SER A 42 -6.70 14.14 -0.94
N SER A 43 -6.77 14.67 0.28
CA SER A 43 -6.51 13.87 1.49
C SER A 43 -7.59 12.83 1.73
N PHE A 44 -8.84 13.07 1.32
CA PHE A 44 -9.92 12.11 1.43
C PHE A 44 -9.76 10.95 0.42
N LEU A 45 -9.39 11.26 -0.82
CA LEU A 45 -9.14 10.27 -1.87
C LEU A 45 -8.00 9.31 -1.49
N ASP A 46 -6.92 9.81 -0.90
CA ASP A 46 -5.79 9.01 -0.43
C ASP A 46 -6.19 7.90 0.56
N VAL A 47 -7.19 8.15 1.41
CA VAL A 47 -7.67 7.16 2.41
C VAL A 47 -8.60 6.14 1.77
N TRP A 48 -9.37 6.56 0.76
CA TRP A 48 -10.33 5.73 0.04
C TRP A 48 -9.67 4.76 -0.94
N MET A 49 -8.45 5.04 -1.39
CA MET A 49 -7.73 4.14 -2.28
C MET A 49 -7.30 2.85 -1.55
N PRO A 50 -7.36 1.68 -2.22
CA PRO A 50 -6.80 0.45 -1.67
C PRO A 50 -5.30 0.60 -1.43
N ASN A 51 -4.84 0.31 -0.21
CA ASN A 51 -3.42 0.40 0.14
C ASN A 51 -2.96 -0.92 0.75
N VAL A 52 -2.28 -1.74 -0.05
CA VAL A 52 -1.92 -3.10 0.34
C VAL A 52 -0.45 -3.14 0.74
N ARG A 53 -0.17 -3.67 1.93
CA ARG A 53 1.18 -3.98 2.40
C ARG A 53 1.38 -5.49 2.40
N ILE A 54 2.48 -5.93 1.80
CA ILE A 54 2.84 -7.33 1.68
C ILE A 54 4.12 -7.56 2.48
N ARG A 55 4.13 -8.63 3.28
CA ARG A 55 5.33 -9.16 3.95
C ARG A 55 5.52 -10.60 3.55
N ARG A 56 6.77 -10.96 3.27
CA ARG A 56 7.18 -12.33 2.92
C ARG A 56 8.04 -12.85 4.06
N GLU A 57 7.65 -13.97 4.62
CA GLU A 57 8.38 -14.70 5.65
C GLU A 57 8.80 -16.05 5.07
N THR A 58 10.01 -16.48 5.40
CA THR A 58 10.58 -17.75 4.97
C THR A 58 10.97 -18.56 6.19
N THR A 59 10.74 -19.87 6.17
CA THR A 59 11.02 -20.75 7.31
C THR A 59 12.51 -20.88 7.65
N SER A 60 13.42 -20.76 6.68
CA SER A 60 14.87 -20.84 6.91
C SER A 60 15.64 -20.01 5.89
N ASP A 61 16.64 -19.26 6.34
CA ASP A 61 17.60 -18.57 5.48
C ASP A 61 18.61 -19.53 4.83
N ASN A 62 18.82 -20.71 5.44
CA ASN A 62 19.69 -21.76 4.91
C ASN A 62 18.86 -22.89 4.28
N ILE A 63 19.12 -23.14 3.01
CA ILE A 63 18.46 -24.17 2.21
C ILE A 63 19.45 -25.31 2.02
N PHE A 64 19.19 -26.45 2.66
CA PHE A 64 20.02 -27.64 2.53
C PHE A 64 19.75 -28.34 1.19
N GLU A 65 20.71 -29.13 0.69
CA GLU A 65 20.50 -30.00 -0.48
C GLU A 65 19.26 -30.88 -0.23
N ASP A 66 18.35 -30.93 -1.22
CA ASP A 66 17.02 -31.57 -1.13
C ASP A 66 16.04 -30.99 -0.09
N GLY A 67 16.37 -29.86 0.54
CA GLY A 67 15.53 -29.19 1.54
C GLY A 67 14.21 -28.65 0.97
N THR A 68 13.14 -28.81 1.76
CA THR A 68 11.87 -28.14 1.53
C THR A 68 11.85 -26.78 2.22
N MET A 69 11.41 -25.75 1.50
CA MET A 69 11.28 -24.38 2.00
C MET A 69 9.80 -23.99 2.01
N SER A 70 9.31 -23.50 3.15
CA SER A 70 7.99 -22.89 3.25
C SER A 70 8.11 -21.37 3.14
N VAL A 71 7.28 -20.79 2.28
CA VAL A 71 7.17 -19.35 2.06
C VAL A 71 5.78 -18.91 2.47
N LYS A 72 5.71 -17.98 3.41
CA LYS A 72 4.47 -17.41 3.92
C LYS A 72 4.36 -15.95 3.50
N PHE A 73 3.24 -15.60 2.89
CA PHE A 73 2.89 -14.22 2.59
C PHE A 73 1.83 -13.73 3.57
N ILE A 74 2.07 -12.55 4.14
CA ILE A 74 1.12 -11.83 4.99
C ILE A 74 0.74 -10.55 4.25
N ILE A 75 -0.52 -10.44 3.88
CA ILE A 75 -1.06 -9.34 3.10
C ILE A 75 -2.07 -8.59 3.94
N LYS A 76 -1.85 -7.29 4.08
CA LYS A 76 -2.69 -6.40 4.86
C LYS A 76 -3.18 -5.25 4.02
N ASN A 77 -4.50 -5.11 3.92
CA ASN A 77 -5.09 -3.88 3.40
C ASN A 77 -5.07 -2.84 4.53
N THR A 78 -4.41 -1.72 4.30
CA THR A 78 -4.31 -0.58 5.22
C THR A 78 -5.15 0.61 4.76
N GLY A 79 -5.84 0.49 3.62
CA GLY A 79 -6.76 1.50 3.11
C GLY A 79 -8.22 1.14 3.39
N LEU A 80 -9.11 2.11 3.12
CA LEU A 80 -10.56 1.86 3.12
C LEU A 80 -11.06 1.28 1.80
N GLY A 81 -10.23 1.30 0.75
CA GLY A 81 -10.60 0.76 -0.55
C GLY A 81 -10.74 -0.75 -0.54
N ILE A 82 -11.78 -1.25 -1.23
CA ILE A 82 -11.95 -2.66 -1.57
C ILE A 82 -11.34 -2.95 -2.93
N GLY A 83 -10.84 -4.17 -3.12
CA GLY A 83 -10.28 -4.56 -4.41
C GLY A 83 -9.82 -6.00 -4.48
N PHE A 84 -9.54 -6.43 -5.71
CA PHE A 84 -8.84 -7.67 -5.97
C PHE A 84 -7.35 -7.43 -5.97
N VAL A 85 -6.63 -8.25 -5.22
CA VAL A 85 -5.18 -8.26 -5.16
C VAL A 85 -4.72 -9.56 -5.80
N GLU A 86 -3.98 -9.43 -6.88
CA GLU A 86 -3.31 -10.53 -7.54
C GLU A 86 -1.87 -10.59 -7.02
N ILE A 87 -1.45 -11.77 -6.57
CA ILE A 87 -0.12 -11.99 -6.02
C ILE A 87 0.50 -13.14 -6.79
N TYR A 88 1.69 -12.88 -7.30
CA TYR A 88 2.50 -13.84 -8.04
C TYR A 88 3.93 -13.78 -7.51
N ASP A 89 4.42 -14.89 -6.93
CA ASP A 89 5.83 -15.04 -6.60
C ASP A 89 6.56 -15.72 -7.77
N SER A 90 7.54 -15.03 -8.34
CA SER A 90 8.34 -15.51 -9.46
C SER A 90 9.43 -16.43 -8.94
N LEU A 91 9.29 -17.73 -9.21
CA LEU A 91 10.22 -18.76 -8.78
C LEU A 91 11.30 -19.03 -9.83
N PRO A 92 12.53 -19.39 -9.43
CA PRO A 92 13.57 -19.79 -10.37
C PRO A 92 13.18 -21.11 -11.08
N PRO A 93 13.65 -21.36 -12.31
CA PRO A 93 13.23 -22.53 -13.11
C PRO A 93 13.48 -23.89 -12.45
N GLN A 94 14.46 -23.96 -11.55
CA GLN A 94 14.82 -25.18 -10.83
C GLN A 94 13.86 -25.45 -9.66
N ALA A 95 13.18 -24.45 -9.13
CA ALA A 95 12.27 -24.61 -8.00
C ALA A 95 11.00 -25.36 -8.41
N ARG A 96 10.59 -26.30 -7.55
CA ARG A 96 9.36 -27.07 -7.75
C ARG A 96 8.42 -26.89 -6.57
N ILE A 97 7.20 -26.41 -6.82
CA ILE A 97 6.18 -26.30 -5.78
C ILE A 97 5.70 -27.71 -5.41
N ILE A 98 5.73 -28.03 -4.12
CA ILE A 98 5.27 -29.32 -3.58
C ILE A 98 3.84 -29.18 -3.04
N LYS A 99 3.53 -28.04 -2.43
CA LYS A 99 2.24 -27.80 -1.77
C LYS A 99 1.82 -26.34 -1.91
N GLY A 100 0.55 -26.11 -2.20
CA GLY A 100 -0.02 -24.77 -2.36
C GLY A 100 0.20 -24.21 -3.77
N SER A 101 0.19 -22.89 -3.87
CA SER A 101 0.33 -22.15 -5.13
C SER A 101 1.18 -20.90 -4.89
N ASN A 102 2.07 -20.59 -5.83
CA ASN A 102 2.82 -19.32 -5.86
C ASN A 102 1.99 -18.17 -6.44
N TYR A 103 0.75 -18.46 -6.85
CA TYR A 103 -0.20 -17.52 -7.40
C TYR A 103 -1.50 -17.51 -6.58
N THR A 104 -2.02 -16.33 -6.28
CA THR A 104 -3.34 -16.18 -5.68
C THR A 104 -4.02 -14.89 -6.11
N LEU A 105 -5.34 -14.95 -6.28
CA LEU A 105 -6.21 -13.81 -6.50
C LEU A 105 -7.17 -13.72 -5.32
N LEU A 106 -7.11 -12.63 -4.57
CA LEU A 106 -7.88 -12.48 -3.34
C LEU A 106 -8.63 -11.16 -3.32
N TYR A 107 -9.88 -11.22 -2.85
CA TYR A 107 -10.68 -10.02 -2.59
C TYR A 107 -10.38 -9.53 -1.17
N MET A 108 -9.88 -8.30 -1.05
CA MET A 108 -9.58 -7.68 0.25
C MET A 108 -10.64 -6.68 0.66
N LYS A 109 -11.22 -6.91 1.85
CA LYS A 109 -12.02 -5.92 2.56
C LYS A 109 -11.12 -4.84 3.20
N PRO A 110 -11.69 -3.70 3.64
CA PRO A 110 -10.94 -2.69 4.36
C PRO A 110 -10.33 -3.28 5.63
N TRP A 111 -9.07 -2.95 5.91
CA TRP A 111 -8.35 -3.41 7.12
C TRP A 111 -8.17 -4.92 7.26
N GLN A 112 -8.50 -5.70 6.23
CA GLN A 112 -8.39 -7.15 6.27
C GLN A 112 -6.91 -7.58 6.19
N GLU A 113 -6.59 -8.63 6.94
CA GLU A 113 -5.30 -9.31 6.89
C GLU A 113 -5.54 -10.76 6.46
N VAL A 114 -4.80 -11.21 5.44
CA VAL A 114 -4.87 -12.57 4.92
C VAL A 114 -3.45 -13.11 4.84
N SER A 115 -3.28 -14.38 5.18
CA SER A 115 -2.02 -15.07 4.98
C SER A 115 -2.21 -16.32 4.14
N PHE A 116 -1.26 -16.59 3.26
CA PHE A 116 -1.18 -17.84 2.52
C PHE A 116 0.24 -18.36 2.54
N GLU A 117 0.38 -19.68 2.49
CA GLU A 117 1.66 -20.37 2.55
C GLU A 117 1.73 -21.39 1.42
N TYR A 118 2.91 -21.52 0.82
CA TYR A 118 3.22 -22.62 -0.07
C TYR A 118 4.61 -23.17 0.23
N SER A 119 4.80 -24.45 -0.09
CA SER A 119 6.07 -25.14 0.12
C SER A 119 6.69 -25.48 -1.23
N LEU A 120 7.98 -25.21 -1.37
CA LEU A 120 8.76 -25.45 -2.57
C LEU A 120 9.98 -26.32 -2.25
N LYS A 121 10.42 -27.11 -3.24
CA LYS A 121 11.69 -27.84 -3.23
C LYS A 121 12.66 -27.15 -4.17
N LEU A 122 13.88 -26.95 -3.71
CA LEU A 122 14.99 -26.47 -4.53
C LEU A 122 15.95 -27.64 -4.74
N PRO A 123 16.07 -28.18 -5.97
CA PRO A 123 17.15 -29.08 -6.31
C PRO A 123 18.42 -28.25 -6.45
N LEU A 124 19.08 -27.99 -5.33
CA LEU A 124 20.44 -27.46 -5.34
C LEU A 124 21.36 -28.58 -5.82
N ARG A 125 22.14 -28.31 -6.88
CA ARG A 125 23.32 -29.11 -7.19
C ARG A 125 24.47 -28.46 -6.41
N GLY A 126 25.05 -29.20 -5.47
CA GLY A 126 26.29 -28.82 -4.79
C GLY A 126 27.43 -28.53 -5.74
#